data_AF-A0A7Y3CJ19-F1
#
_entry.id   AF-A0A7Y3CJ19-F1
#
_cell.length_a   1.000
_cell.length_b   1.000
_cell.length_c   1.000
_cell.angle_alpha   90.00
_cell.angle_beta   90.00
_cell.angle_gamma   90.00
#
_symmetry.space_group_name_H-M   'P 1'
#
loop_
_entity.id
_entity.type
_entity.pdbx_description
1 polymer ?
#
loop_
_entity_poly.entity_id
_entity_poly.type
_entity_poly.pdbx_seq_one_letter_code
_entity_poly.pdbx_strand_id
1 'polypeptide(L)'
;MQVHPLSYGRYKRNASISSVGMETAQPETGSTTDKHIDNFQPGTTETYPMVEVKISIERDSSALEKVMDAIYYVHHYEEPVIFLREDWVSRANYDPDRSNPNRFWNNGRGLPNRIESISDQSFL
;
A
#
# COMPACT_ATOMS: atom_id res chain seq x y z
N MET A 1 8.86 -19.76 -2.12
CA MET A 1 9.57 -18.47 -2.00
C MET A 1 9.45 -17.96 -0.57
N GLN A 2 10.54 -17.63 0.11
CA GLN A 2 10.47 -16.98 1.43
C GLN A 2 10.33 -15.47 1.20
N VAL A 3 9.17 -14.90 1.52
CA VAL A 3 8.86 -13.49 1.31
C VAL A 3 9.35 -12.66 2.51
N HIS A 4 9.85 -11.45 2.24
CA HIS A 4 10.29 -10.52 3.27
C HIS A 4 9.18 -10.29 4.33
N PRO A 5 9.50 -10.31 5.64
CA PRO A 5 8.47 -10.28 6.69
C PRO A 5 7.82 -8.91 6.91
N LEU A 6 8.29 -7.85 6.24
CA LEU A 6 7.87 -6.46 6.42
C LEU A 6 7.88 -6.05 7.91
N SER A 7 9.01 -6.31 8.55
CA SER A 7 9.17 -6.14 9.99
C SER A 7 9.39 -4.68 10.37
N TYR A 8 8.73 -4.27 11.46
CA TYR A 8 8.95 -2.98 12.10
C TYR A 8 8.94 -3.21 13.61
N GLY A 9 10.09 -3.08 14.26
CA GLY A 9 10.25 -3.46 15.67
C GLY A 9 9.85 -4.91 15.91
N ARG A 10 8.84 -5.14 16.76
CA ARG A 10 8.31 -6.49 17.09
C ARG A 10 7.12 -6.92 16.22
N TYR A 11 6.77 -6.15 15.20
CA TYR A 11 5.62 -6.39 14.33
C TYR A 11 6.09 -6.91 12.96
N LYS A 12 5.25 -7.72 12.30
CA LYS A 12 5.46 -8.25 10.94
C LYS A 12 4.21 -7.96 10.10
N ARG A 13 4.36 -8.01 8.77
CA ARG A 13 3.30 -7.70 7.80
C ARG A 13 2.78 -6.27 7.92
N ASN A 14 3.67 -5.33 8.21
CA ASN A 14 3.28 -3.93 8.31
C ASN A 14 3.08 -3.34 6.90
N ALA A 15 1.95 -2.67 6.73
CA ALA A 15 1.64 -1.87 5.56
C ALA A 15 0.75 -0.70 6.00
N SER A 16 0.83 0.42 5.29
CA SER A 16 -0.16 1.50 5.35
C SER A 16 -0.95 1.47 4.06
N ILE A 17 -2.26 1.61 4.16
CA ILE A 17 -3.17 1.62 3.02
C ILE A 17 -3.91 2.96 3.05
N SER A 18 -3.96 3.65 1.91
CA SER A 18 -4.74 4.88 1.78
C SER A 18 -6.25 4.60 1.81
N SER A 19 -7.06 5.65 1.94
CA SER A 19 -8.45 5.58 1.51
C SER A 19 -8.54 5.31 0.01
N VAL A 20 -9.68 4.81 -0.46
CA VAL A 20 -9.96 4.62 -1.88
C VAL A 20 -9.97 5.99 -2.57
N GLY A 21 -9.11 6.13 -3.58
CA GLY A 21 -9.06 7.25 -4.50
C GLY A 21 -9.41 6.82 -5.91
N MET A 22 -8.88 7.54 -6.90
CA MET A 22 -9.10 7.26 -8.31
C MET A 22 -7.77 7.28 -9.07
N GLU A 23 -7.62 6.39 -10.03
CA GLU A 23 -6.58 6.46 -11.06
C GLU A 23 -7.22 6.67 -12.43
N THR A 24 -6.49 7.33 -13.32
CA THR A 24 -6.93 7.57 -14.70
C THR A 24 -5.89 7.09 -15.68
N ALA A 25 -6.33 6.43 -16.75
CA ALA A 25 -5.46 6.03 -17.85
C ALA A 25 -6.09 6.43 -19.19
N GLN A 26 -5.25 6.70 -20.20
CA GLN A 26 -5.66 6.77 -21.59
C GLN A 26 -4.94 5.63 -22.33
N PRO A 27 -5.57 4.44 -22.41
CA PRO A 27 -4.94 3.30 -23.06
C PRO A 27 -4.69 3.56 -24.55
N GLU A 28 -3.53 3.14 -25.01
CA GLU A 28 -3.11 3.25 -26.41
C GLU A 28 -3.54 2.02 -27.23
N THR A 29 -3.35 2.08 -28.54
CA THR A 29 -3.57 0.91 -29.41
C THR A 29 -2.60 -0.21 -29.01
N GLY A 30 -3.13 -1.40 -28.69
CA GLY A 30 -2.33 -2.55 -28.27
C GLY A 30 -2.20 -2.72 -26.75
N SER A 31 -2.84 -1.87 -25.94
CA SER A 31 -2.98 -2.13 -24.51
C SER A 31 -3.83 -3.37 -24.27
N THR A 32 -3.69 -4.02 -23.10
CA THR A 32 -4.54 -5.15 -22.72
C THR A 32 -6.00 -4.78 -22.43
N THR A 33 -6.36 -3.49 -22.44
CA THR A 33 -7.74 -3.04 -22.22
C THR A 33 -8.68 -3.66 -23.26
N ASP A 34 -8.22 -3.85 -24.49
CA ASP A 34 -8.99 -4.49 -25.57
C ASP A 34 -9.36 -5.96 -25.30
N LYS A 35 -8.67 -6.63 -24.37
CA LYS A 35 -8.99 -8.00 -23.91
C LYS A 35 -10.05 -8.03 -22.82
N HIS A 36 -10.38 -6.89 -22.22
CA HIS A 36 -11.22 -6.80 -21.03
C HIS A 36 -12.49 -6.00 -21.24
N ILE A 37 -12.55 -5.16 -22.28
CA ILE A 37 -13.69 -4.27 -22.55
C ILE A 37 -14.10 -4.40 -24.02
N ASP A 38 -15.37 -4.72 -24.26
CA ASP A 38 -15.96 -4.71 -25.60
C ASP A 38 -16.00 -3.28 -26.17
N ASN A 39 -15.70 -3.13 -27.46
CA ASN A 39 -15.69 -1.84 -28.18
C ASN A 39 -14.67 -0.83 -27.63
N PHE A 40 -13.52 -1.31 -27.16
CA PHE A 40 -12.39 -0.50 -26.74
C PHE A 40 -12.05 0.61 -27.76
N GLN A 41 -11.91 1.86 -27.28
CA GLN A 41 -11.48 3.01 -28.08
C GLN A 41 -10.20 3.62 -27.49
N PRO A 42 -9.05 3.47 -28.16
CA PRO A 42 -7.81 4.09 -27.73
C PRO A 42 -7.93 5.60 -27.54
N GLY A 43 -7.19 6.14 -26.58
CA GLY A 43 -7.13 7.58 -26.31
C GLY A 43 -8.31 8.15 -25.54
N THR A 44 -9.27 7.32 -25.11
CA THR A 44 -10.34 7.74 -24.20
C THR A 44 -9.86 7.64 -22.75
N THR A 45 -10.13 8.66 -21.92
CA THR A 45 -9.79 8.59 -20.49
C THR A 45 -10.72 7.62 -19.76
N GLU A 46 -10.13 6.63 -19.13
CA GLU A 46 -10.79 5.70 -18.22
C GLU A 46 -10.45 6.07 -16.77
N THR A 47 -11.34 5.80 -15.83
CA THR A 47 -11.13 6.09 -14.40
C THR A 47 -11.55 4.90 -13.56
N TYR A 48 -10.65 4.46 -12.67
CA TYR A 48 -10.83 3.28 -11.83
C TYR A 48 -10.61 3.61 -10.35
N PRO A 49 -11.30 2.92 -9.42
CA PRO A 49 -11.02 3.04 -8.00
C PRO A 49 -9.65 2.45 -7.70
N MET A 50 -8.86 3.13 -6.86
CA MET A 50 -7.51 2.68 -6.51
C MET A 50 -7.14 2.97 -5.06
N VAL A 51 -6.17 2.23 -4.52
CA VAL A 51 -5.57 2.51 -3.21
C VAL A 51 -4.06 2.52 -3.33
N GLU A 52 -3.39 3.35 -2.54
CA GLU A 52 -1.94 3.29 -2.36
C GLU A 52 -1.62 2.35 -1.21
N VAL A 53 -0.81 1.32 -1.48
CA VAL A 53 -0.23 0.44 -0.46
C VAL A 53 1.23 0.84 -0.25
N LYS A 54 1.54 1.31 0.96
CA LYS A 54 2.89 1.67 1.39
C LYS A 54 3.47 0.59 2.29
N ILE A 55 4.58 0.02 1.86
CA ILE A 55 5.42 -0.86 2.66
C ILE A 55 6.83 -0.26 2.77
N SER A 56 7.53 -0.60 3.84
CA SER A 56 8.91 -0.16 4.05
C SER A 56 9.79 -1.36 4.34
N ILE A 57 10.98 -1.33 3.77
CA ILE A 57 12.04 -2.31 4.00
C ILE A 57 13.33 -1.56 4.31
N GLU A 58 14.30 -2.26 4.87
CA GLU A 58 15.66 -1.75 4.98
C GLU A 58 16.22 -1.36 3.60
N ARG A 59 17.19 -0.45 3.60
CA ARG A 59 17.94 -0.07 2.40
C ARG A 59 18.93 -1.18 2.01
N ASP A 60 18.39 -2.31 1.55
CA ASP A 60 19.09 -3.50 1.07
C ASP A 60 18.53 -3.91 -0.29
N SER A 61 19.36 -3.83 -1.33
CA SER A 61 18.97 -4.18 -2.70
C SER A 61 18.55 -5.65 -2.85
N SER A 62 19.13 -6.57 -2.07
CA SER A 62 18.78 -8.00 -2.12
C SER A 62 17.40 -8.26 -1.50
N ALA A 63 17.03 -7.49 -0.48
CA ALA A 63 15.70 -7.52 0.09
C ALA A 63 14.68 -6.88 -0.86
N LEU A 64 15.04 -5.74 -1.48
CA LEU A 64 14.23 -5.05 -2.47
C LEU A 64 13.89 -5.94 -3.66
N GLU A 65 14.87 -6.61 -4.27
CA GLU A 65 14.67 -7.54 -5.39
C GLU A 65 13.61 -8.59 -5.07
N LYS A 66 13.74 -9.28 -3.94
CA LYS A 66 12.78 -10.31 -3.51
C LYS A 66 11.38 -9.76 -3.24
N VAL A 67 11.28 -8.52 -2.77
CA VAL A 67 9.99 -7.85 -2.55
C VAL A 67 9.36 -7.49 -3.89
N MET A 68 10.13 -6.96 -4.83
CA MET A 68 9.65 -6.64 -6.18
C MET A 68 9.18 -7.91 -6.91
N ASP A 69 9.93 -9.01 -6.84
CA ASP A 69 9.50 -10.31 -7.39
C ASP A 69 8.17 -10.76 -6.80
N ALA A 70 8.00 -10.61 -5.48
CA ALA A 70 6.75 -10.97 -4.82
C ALA A 70 5.58 -10.08 -5.25
N ILE A 71 5.82 -8.78 -5.46
CA ILE A 71 4.80 -7.84 -5.96
C ILE A 71 4.42 -8.21 -7.39
N TYR A 72 5.39 -8.34 -8.30
CA TYR A 72 5.13 -8.72 -9.69
C TYR A 72 4.43 -10.07 -9.82
N TYR A 73 4.74 -11.03 -8.94
CA TYR A 73 4.06 -12.33 -8.93
C TYR A 73 2.56 -12.24 -8.62
N VAL A 74 2.14 -11.30 -7.76
CA VAL A 74 0.73 -11.17 -7.35
C VAL A 74 -0.02 -10.04 -8.06
N HIS A 75 0.70 -9.09 -8.66
CA HIS A 75 0.10 -7.96 -9.34
C HIS A 75 -0.43 -8.39 -10.71
N HIS A 76 -1.68 -8.05 -11.01
CA HIS A 76 -2.36 -8.51 -12.23
C HIS A 76 -2.27 -7.52 -13.40
N TYR A 77 -1.94 -6.25 -13.13
CA TYR A 77 -1.69 -5.28 -14.22
C TYR A 77 -0.42 -5.61 -14.97
N GLU A 78 -0.46 -5.34 -16.28
CA GLU A 78 0.68 -5.47 -17.19
C GLU A 78 1.88 -4.65 -16.71
N GLU A 79 1.63 -3.40 -16.32
CA GLU A 79 2.64 -2.51 -15.73
C GLU A 79 2.12 -1.91 -14.40
N PRO A 80 2.48 -2.50 -13.25
CA PRO A 80 2.15 -1.89 -11.97
C PRO A 80 2.92 -0.59 -11.76
N VAL A 81 2.21 0.47 -11.35
CA VAL A 81 2.84 1.72 -10.93
C VAL A 81 3.43 1.53 -9.53
N ILE A 82 4.77 1.46 -9.45
CA ILE A 82 5.50 1.26 -8.19
C ILE A 82 6.50 2.40 -8.00
N PHE A 83 6.37 3.12 -6.89
CA PHE A 83 7.30 4.17 -6.50
C PHE A 83 8.29 3.67 -5.44
N LEU A 84 9.58 3.85 -5.70
CA LEU A 84 10.64 3.63 -4.72
C LEU A 84 11.11 4.98 -4.17
N ARG A 85 11.11 5.11 -2.84
CA ARG A 85 11.59 6.31 -2.15
C ARG A 85 12.50 5.91 -1.00
N GLU A 86 13.61 6.62 -0.85
CA GLU A 86 14.42 6.54 0.36
C GLU A 86 13.77 7.42 1.43
N ASP A 87 13.59 6.86 2.62
CA ASP A 87 12.93 7.54 3.73
C ASP A 87 13.68 7.29 5.04
N TRP A 88 13.59 8.25 5.95
CA TRP A 88 14.11 8.10 7.31
C TRP A 88 13.01 7.60 8.23
N VAL A 89 13.33 6.55 8.98
CA VAL A 89 12.37 5.91 9.88
C VAL A 89 12.78 6.12 11.34
N SER A 90 11.81 6.49 12.17
CA SER A 90 12.05 6.57 13.61
C SER A 90 12.13 5.16 14.22
N ARG A 91 12.88 5.01 15.32
CA ARG A 91 12.82 3.79 16.14
C ARG A 91 12.10 4.14 17.44
N ALA A 92 11.02 3.42 17.73
CA ALA A 92 10.28 3.62 18.96
C ALA A 92 11.15 3.22 20.18
N ASN A 93 11.34 4.15 21.11
CA ASN A 93 11.76 3.81 22.48
C ASN A 93 10.51 3.50 23.30
N TYR A 94 9.95 2.31 23.08
CA TYR A 94 8.71 1.88 23.71
C TYR A 94 8.92 1.65 25.20
N ASP A 95 8.12 2.34 26.01
CA ASP A 95 8.06 2.18 27.45
C ASP A 95 6.57 2.12 27.85
N PRO A 96 6.08 0.96 28.34
CA PRO A 96 4.68 0.80 28.72
C PRO A 96 4.31 1.55 30.00
N ASP A 97 5.29 1.95 30.81
CA ASP A 97 5.09 2.63 32.10
C ASP A 97 5.34 4.14 32.01
N ARG A 98 5.55 4.65 30.80
CA ARG A 98 5.85 6.06 30.55
C ARG A 98 4.70 6.95 31.00
N SER A 99 4.97 7.86 31.93
CA SER A 99 4.05 8.88 32.45
C SER A 99 3.80 10.06 31.48
N ASN A 100 4.22 9.96 30.23
CA ASN A 100 4.06 11.02 29.24
C ASN A 100 2.56 11.27 28.98
N PRO A 101 2.02 12.48 29.24
CA PRO A 101 0.61 12.77 28.99
C PRO A 101 0.22 12.67 27.50
N ASN A 102 1.20 12.67 26.59
CA ASN A 102 1.02 12.49 25.14
C ASN A 102 1.22 11.03 24.68
N ARG A 103 1.19 10.03 25.58
CA ARG A 103 1.41 8.61 25.27
C ARG A 103 0.45 8.06 24.19
N PHE A 104 -0.71 8.70 24.03
CA PHE A 104 -1.60 8.50 22.91
C PHE A 104 -1.85 9.86 22.26
N TRP A 105 -1.23 10.11 21.10
CA TRP A 105 -1.47 11.34 20.33
C TRP A 105 -2.95 11.50 19.91
N ASN A 106 -3.76 10.46 20.10
CA ASN A 106 -5.21 10.46 19.94
C ASN A 106 -5.89 10.60 21.32
N ASN A 107 -6.35 11.81 21.63
CA ASN A 107 -7.52 12.18 22.47
C ASN A 107 -7.85 11.36 23.74
N GLY A 108 -6.90 10.63 24.34
CA GLY A 108 -7.13 9.79 25.53
C GLY A 108 -7.99 8.55 25.30
N ARG A 109 -8.36 8.18 24.06
CA ARG A 109 -9.30 7.08 23.77
C ARG A 109 -8.68 5.68 23.74
N GLY A 110 -7.40 5.53 24.03
CA GLY A 110 -6.71 4.24 23.99
C GLY A 110 -6.39 3.78 22.57
N LEU A 111 -6.38 2.47 22.33
CA LEU A 111 -6.15 1.91 20.99
C LEU A 111 -7.29 2.33 20.05
N PRO A 112 -6.98 2.71 18.79
CA PRO A 112 -8.02 2.97 17.80
C PRO A 112 -8.87 1.70 17.57
N ASN A 113 -10.14 1.91 17.20
CA ASN A 113 -11.01 0.82 16.79
C ASN A 113 -10.38 0.06 15.62
N ARG A 114 -10.47 -1.26 15.65
CA ARG A 114 -10.07 -2.09 14.51
C ARG A 114 -11.05 -1.86 13.36
N ILE A 115 -10.50 -1.85 12.15
CA ILE A 115 -11.28 -1.88 10.91
C ILE A 115 -11.22 -3.33 10.43
N GLU A 116 -12.38 -3.99 10.33
CA GLU A 116 -12.47 -5.42 9.97
C GLU A 116 -12.32 -5.64 8.45
N SER A 117 -12.74 -4.68 7.62
CA SER A 117 -12.49 -4.69 6.18
C SER A 117 -12.32 -3.29 5.58
N ILE A 118 -11.57 -3.18 4.49
CA ILE A 118 -11.41 -1.92 3.73
C ILE A 118 -12.75 -1.48 3.10
N SER A 119 -13.64 -2.43 2.82
CA SER A 119 -14.97 -2.23 2.23
C SER A 119 -16.03 -1.71 3.21
N ASP A 120 -15.79 -1.74 4.53
CA ASP A 120 -16.78 -1.27 5.52
C ASP A 120 -16.89 0.26 5.59
N GLN A 121 -16.16 0.99 4.76
CA GLN A 121 -16.43 2.41 4.52
C GLN A 121 -17.56 2.51 3.49
N SER A 122 -18.81 2.50 3.96
CA SER A 122 -19.95 2.87 3.14
C SER A 122 -19.78 4.32 2.67
N PHE A 123 -19.38 4.49 1.41
CA PHE A 123 -19.34 5.79 0.74
C PHE A 123 -20.77 6.16 0.36
N LEU A 124 -21.42 6.97 1.19
CA LEU A 124 -22.62 7.74 0.83
C LEU A 124 -22.21 9.02 0.12
#